data_AF-A0AAW1VG79-F1
#
_entry.id   AF-A0AAW1VG79-F1
#
_cell.length_a   1.000
_cell.length_b   1.000
_cell.length_c   1.000
_cell.angle_alpha   90.00
_cell.angle_beta   90.00
_cell.angle_gamma   90.00
#
_symmetry.space_group_name_H-M   'P 1'
#
loop_
_entity.id
_entity.type
_entity.pdbx_description
1 polymer ?
#
loop_
_entity_poly.entity_id
_entity_poly.type
_entity_poly.pdbx_seq_one_letter_code
_entity_poly.pdbx_strand_id
1 'polypeptide(L)'
;MNFAERCESFISQNKFVDASELIKCEIAKKSNSYDIKELNVAQFLRCEYLTSQEQSIFLLEFLRYLRNSTTTLENQQFLTENECFLQKLKVLFNQLMEQNNSEVLMKVILQLLVNIIVSNKESSSKVYTYFYDNVLECFYRKYNKYEVLALLYNIHLQNSYLPLNISLCEGVLDEAIDSSCEFAEFLIELFLSSVHFWSLYKKFDINKKILILQALQNMLITRHTKDIPELALQTLSEVFSESTSIIFQTMSCSTDSLEPYEISLVLEILGCLCGHEKYLRFLQNDKELIIRVE
;
A
#
# COMPACT_ATOMS: atom_id res chain seq x y z
N MET A 1 1.65 -37.21 6.06
CA MET A 1 0.22 -36.99 5.90
C MET A 1 -0.01 -35.83 4.94
N ASN A 2 -0.50 -36.12 3.73
CA ASN A 2 -0.81 -35.11 2.71
C ASN A 2 -2.07 -34.29 3.13
N PHE A 3 -2.36 -33.17 2.47
CA PHE A 3 -3.48 -32.29 2.86
C PHE A 3 -4.84 -33.00 2.72
N ALA A 4 -5.01 -33.88 1.71
CA ALA A 4 -6.17 -34.78 1.59
C ALA A 4 -6.40 -35.61 2.86
N GLU A 5 -5.36 -36.29 3.33
CA GLU A 5 -5.42 -37.15 4.52
C GLU A 5 -5.74 -36.33 5.78
N ARG A 6 -5.22 -35.09 5.88
CA ARG A 6 -5.56 -34.17 7.00
C ARG A 6 -7.00 -33.69 6.91
N CYS A 7 -7.52 -33.40 5.72
CA CYS A 7 -8.92 -33.04 5.51
C CYS A 7 -9.84 -34.22 5.81
N GLU A 8 -9.54 -35.43 5.34
CA GLU A 8 -10.30 -36.65 5.63
C GLU A 8 -10.29 -36.99 7.14
N SER A 9 -9.13 -36.86 7.80
CA SER A 9 -9.01 -36.99 9.25
C SER A 9 -9.81 -35.92 9.99
N PHE A 10 -9.75 -34.67 9.52
CA PHE A 10 -10.46 -33.56 10.13
C PHE A 10 -11.99 -33.67 9.95
N ILE A 11 -12.45 -34.09 8.77
CA ILE A 11 -13.86 -34.37 8.45
C ILE A 11 -14.40 -35.51 9.31
N SER A 12 -13.64 -36.61 9.41
CA SER A 12 -14.05 -37.80 10.16
C SER A 12 -14.11 -37.56 11.67
N GLN A 13 -13.27 -36.65 12.19
CA GLN A 13 -13.25 -36.30 13.62
C GLN A 13 -14.28 -35.24 14.03
N ASN A 14 -14.64 -34.30 13.14
CA ASN A 14 -15.41 -33.10 13.53
C ASN A 14 -16.88 -33.09 13.07
N LYS A 15 -17.41 -34.19 12.50
CA LYS A 15 -18.82 -34.32 12.05
C LYS A 15 -19.34 -33.08 11.30
N PHE A 16 -18.57 -32.58 10.33
CA PHE A 16 -19.04 -31.50 9.47
C PHE A 16 -20.21 -31.96 8.59
N VAL A 17 -21.25 -31.13 8.52
CA VAL A 17 -22.47 -31.37 7.73
C VAL A 17 -22.20 -31.33 6.22
N ASP A 18 -21.01 -30.89 5.78
CA ASP A 18 -20.71 -30.71 4.35
C ASP A 18 -19.30 -31.18 3.94
N ALA A 19 -18.98 -32.44 4.27
CA ALA A 19 -17.77 -33.14 3.80
C ALA A 19 -17.62 -33.13 2.26
N SER A 20 -18.73 -32.97 1.53
CA SER A 20 -18.79 -32.94 0.07
C SER A 20 -17.97 -31.81 -0.54
N GLU A 21 -18.02 -30.59 0.01
CA GLU A 21 -17.32 -29.45 -0.58
C GLU A 21 -15.83 -29.41 -0.23
N LEU A 22 -15.44 -29.93 0.93
CA LEU A 22 -14.02 -30.15 1.26
C LEU A 22 -13.37 -31.16 0.30
N ILE A 23 -14.08 -32.23 -0.05
CA ILE A 23 -13.63 -33.22 -1.04
C ILE A 23 -13.52 -32.57 -2.43
N LYS A 24 -14.43 -31.66 -2.79
CA LYS A 24 -14.32 -30.87 -4.03
C LYS A 24 -13.09 -29.96 -4.04
N CYS A 25 -12.74 -29.29 -2.94
CA CYS A 25 -11.49 -28.54 -2.82
C CYS A 25 -10.23 -29.41 -3.03
N GLU A 26 -10.25 -30.66 -2.58
CA GLU A 26 -9.12 -31.58 -2.76
C GLU A 26 -9.02 -32.14 -4.19
N ILE A 27 -10.17 -32.45 -4.80
CA ILE A 27 -10.25 -32.80 -6.23
C ILE A 27 -9.76 -31.62 -7.08
N ALA A 28 -10.11 -30.40 -6.70
CA ALA A 28 -9.71 -29.18 -7.38
C ALA A 28 -8.20 -28.94 -7.38
N LYS A 29 -7.52 -29.23 -6.27
CA LYS A 29 -6.05 -29.19 -6.18
C LYS A 29 -5.38 -30.29 -7.02
N LYS A 30 -5.94 -31.51 -7.06
CA LYS A 30 -5.35 -32.63 -7.80
C LYS A 30 -5.47 -32.51 -9.32
N SER A 31 -6.50 -31.83 -9.82
CA SER A 31 -6.73 -31.71 -11.26
C SER A 31 -6.14 -30.45 -11.89
N ASN A 32 -5.68 -29.46 -11.09
CA ASN A 32 -5.31 -28.12 -11.58
C ASN A 32 -6.43 -27.46 -12.42
N SER A 33 -7.69 -27.93 -12.30
CA SER A 33 -8.73 -27.68 -13.30
C SER A 33 -10.10 -27.29 -12.75
N TYR A 34 -10.26 -27.11 -11.44
CA TYR A 34 -11.55 -26.72 -10.89
C TYR A 34 -11.62 -25.22 -10.66
N ASP A 35 -12.68 -24.64 -11.22
CA ASP A 35 -13.05 -23.25 -11.09
C ASP A 35 -13.51 -22.97 -9.65
N ILE A 36 -12.98 -21.92 -9.02
CA ILE A 36 -13.39 -21.50 -7.66
C ILE A 36 -14.89 -21.17 -7.60
N LYS A 37 -15.51 -20.91 -8.76
CA LYS A 37 -16.95 -20.67 -8.92
C LYS A 37 -17.83 -21.84 -8.48
N GLU A 38 -17.27 -23.05 -8.40
CA GLU A 38 -18.00 -24.25 -7.97
C GLU A 38 -18.00 -24.48 -6.45
N LEU A 39 -17.28 -23.64 -5.69
CA LEU A 39 -17.17 -23.73 -4.23
C LEU A 39 -18.03 -22.67 -3.55
N ASN A 40 -18.72 -23.05 -2.48
CA ASN A 40 -19.32 -22.06 -1.58
C ASN A 40 -18.25 -21.46 -0.65
N VAL A 41 -17.39 -20.63 -1.23
CA VAL A 41 -16.18 -20.07 -0.57
C VAL A 41 -16.47 -19.40 0.78
N ALA A 42 -17.66 -18.81 0.94
CA ALA A 42 -18.08 -18.15 2.17
C ALA A 42 -18.36 -19.14 3.31
N GLN A 43 -18.73 -20.39 3.05
CA GLN A 43 -19.01 -21.36 4.11
C GLN A 43 -17.76 -21.82 4.86
N PHE A 44 -16.58 -21.65 4.26
CA PHE A 44 -15.28 -22.07 4.82
C PHE A 44 -14.58 -20.99 5.63
N LEU A 45 -15.04 -19.74 5.56
CA LEU A 45 -14.54 -18.63 6.38
C LEU A 45 -15.29 -18.58 7.71
N ARG A 46 -14.95 -19.50 8.63
CA ARG A 46 -15.56 -19.56 9.97
C ARG A 46 -14.56 -19.22 11.06
N CYS A 47 -14.92 -18.22 11.86
CA CYS A 47 -14.25 -17.79 13.09
C CYS A 47 -13.98 -18.91 14.07
N GLU A 48 -14.91 -19.87 14.14
CA GLU A 48 -14.82 -21.07 14.98
C GLU A 48 -13.53 -21.85 14.72
N TYR A 49 -12.97 -21.75 13.50
CA TYR A 49 -11.73 -22.44 13.13
C TYR A 49 -10.47 -21.88 13.79
N LEU A 50 -10.58 -20.76 14.50
CA LEU A 50 -9.47 -20.21 15.29
C LEU A 50 -9.33 -20.86 16.68
N THR A 51 -10.31 -21.68 17.09
CA THR A 51 -10.33 -22.28 18.44
C THR A 51 -9.50 -23.56 18.58
N SER A 52 -9.24 -24.25 17.47
CA SER A 52 -8.43 -25.47 17.42
C SER A 52 -7.26 -25.31 16.44
N GLN A 53 -6.09 -25.83 16.82
CA GLN A 53 -4.89 -25.81 15.98
C GLN A 53 -5.11 -26.50 14.62
N GLU A 54 -5.83 -27.61 14.59
CA GLU A 54 -6.13 -28.34 13.35
C GLU A 54 -7.05 -27.53 12.43
N GLN A 55 -8.03 -26.85 13.01
CA GLN A 55 -8.96 -25.99 12.28
C GLN A 55 -8.26 -24.76 11.69
N SER A 56 -7.31 -24.19 12.43
CA SER A 56 -6.50 -23.06 11.97
C SER A 56 -5.58 -23.44 10.82
N ILE A 57 -5.03 -24.66 10.85
CA ILE A 57 -4.24 -25.21 9.73
C ILE A 57 -5.12 -25.40 8.49
N PHE A 58 -6.34 -25.93 8.67
CA PHE A 58 -7.28 -26.08 7.56
C PHE A 58 -7.63 -24.73 6.92
N LEU A 59 -8.00 -23.74 7.74
CA LEU A 59 -8.31 -22.39 7.28
C LEU A 59 -7.12 -21.75 6.53
N LEU A 60 -5.90 -21.92 7.02
CA LEU A 60 -4.69 -21.43 6.38
C LEU A 60 -4.52 -22.02 4.96
N GLU A 61 -4.69 -23.33 4.83
CA GLU A 61 -4.55 -24.01 3.54
C GLU A 61 -5.67 -23.66 2.56
N PHE A 62 -6.89 -23.43 3.06
CA PHE A 62 -8.00 -22.93 2.26
C PHE A 62 -7.73 -21.51 1.73
N LEU A 63 -7.27 -20.60 2.60
CA LEU A 63 -6.91 -19.23 2.19
C LEU A 63 -5.75 -19.21 1.19
N ARG A 64 -4.75 -20.10 1.36
CA ARG A 64 -3.66 -20.27 0.38
C ARG A 64 -4.17 -20.76 -0.98
N TYR A 65 -5.12 -21.69 -0.97
CA TYR A 65 -5.77 -22.14 -2.20
C TYR A 65 -6.48 -20.98 -2.89
N LEU A 66 -7.33 -20.22 -2.19
CA LEU A 66 -8.00 -19.06 -2.76
C LEU A 66 -7.01 -18.04 -3.33
N ARG A 67 -5.94 -17.73 -2.58
CA ARG A 67 -4.89 -16.80 -3.03
C ARG A 67 -4.26 -17.25 -4.35
N ASN A 68 -3.94 -18.54 -4.47
CA ASN A 68 -3.31 -19.11 -5.67
C ASN A 68 -4.29 -19.22 -6.85
N SER A 69 -5.58 -19.39 -6.58
CA SER A 69 -6.62 -19.45 -7.61
C SER A 69 -7.05 -18.06 -8.10
N THR A 70 -6.69 -17.00 -7.38
CA THR A 70 -7.03 -15.60 -7.74
C THR A 70 -5.95 -15.00 -8.65
N THR A 71 -5.72 -15.62 -9.81
CA THR A 71 -4.75 -15.17 -10.81
C THR A 71 -5.40 -14.59 -12.08
N THR A 72 -6.70 -14.84 -12.27
CA THR A 72 -7.49 -14.38 -13.42
C THR A 72 -8.50 -13.31 -13.02
N LEU A 73 -8.83 -12.42 -13.95
CA LEU A 73 -9.82 -11.35 -13.73
C LEU A 73 -11.19 -11.90 -13.32
N GLU A 74 -11.63 -13.00 -13.93
CA GLU A 74 -12.89 -13.65 -13.61
C GLU A 74 -12.94 -14.15 -12.16
N ASN A 75 -11.85 -14.73 -11.67
CA ASN A 75 -11.77 -15.24 -10.29
C ASN A 75 -11.72 -14.10 -9.28
N GLN A 76 -11.04 -13.00 -9.62
CA GLN A 76 -11.04 -11.77 -8.85
C GLN A 76 -12.47 -11.21 -8.73
N GLN A 77 -13.21 -11.13 -9.84
CA GLN A 77 -14.59 -10.65 -9.87
C GLN A 77 -15.52 -11.58 -9.08
N PHE A 78 -15.43 -12.89 -9.29
CA PHE A 78 -16.26 -13.86 -8.57
C PHE A 78 -16.15 -13.71 -7.04
N LEU A 79 -14.93 -13.57 -6.52
CA LEU A 79 -14.72 -13.39 -5.09
C LEU A 79 -15.24 -12.03 -4.58
N THR A 80 -15.09 -10.96 -5.35
CA THR A 80 -15.51 -9.62 -4.91
C THR A 80 -17.00 -9.34 -5.10
N GLU A 81 -17.66 -10.00 -6.04
CA GLU A 81 -19.11 -9.97 -6.21
C GLU A 81 -19.83 -10.78 -5.14
N ASN A 82 -19.15 -11.75 -4.52
CA ASN A 82 -19.69 -12.49 -3.39
C ASN A 82 -19.59 -11.67 -2.09
N GLU A 83 -20.60 -10.84 -1.81
CA GLU A 83 -20.65 -10.00 -0.60
C GLU A 83 -20.53 -10.81 0.69
N CYS A 84 -21.12 -12.01 0.74
CA CYS A 84 -21.05 -12.89 1.90
C CYS A 84 -19.62 -13.35 2.19
N PHE A 85 -18.83 -13.62 1.14
CA PHE A 85 -17.41 -13.92 1.27
C PHE A 85 -16.65 -12.72 1.86
N LEU A 86 -16.81 -11.52 1.32
CA LEU A 86 -16.13 -10.31 1.81
C LEU A 86 -16.48 -10.01 3.27
N GLN A 87 -17.77 -10.11 3.64
CA GLN A 87 -18.23 -9.89 5.00
C GLN A 87 -17.60 -10.90 5.98
N LYS A 88 -17.61 -12.19 5.64
CA LYS A 88 -17.00 -13.21 6.52
C LYS A 88 -15.49 -13.10 6.59
N LEU A 89 -14.84 -12.76 5.48
CA LEU A 89 -13.40 -12.51 5.47
C LEU A 89 -13.05 -11.31 6.37
N LYS A 90 -13.86 -10.25 6.36
CA LYS A 90 -13.72 -9.10 7.27
C LYS A 90 -13.90 -9.48 8.74
N VAL A 91 -14.93 -10.28 9.07
CA VAL A 91 -15.12 -10.76 10.45
C VAL A 91 -13.92 -11.58 10.92
N LEU A 92 -13.41 -12.48 10.06
CA LEU A 92 -12.20 -13.26 10.34
C LEU A 92 -10.97 -12.35 10.52
N PHE A 93 -10.80 -11.35 9.66
CA PHE A 93 -9.72 -10.37 9.73
C PHE A 93 -9.72 -9.65 11.08
N ASN A 94 -10.88 -9.13 11.51
CA ASN A 94 -11.03 -8.41 12.78
C ASN A 94 -10.67 -9.28 13.98
N GLN A 95 -11.12 -10.54 14.00
CA GLN A 95 -10.80 -11.45 15.10
C GLN A 95 -9.32 -11.78 15.17
N LEU A 96 -8.67 -11.97 14.01
CA LEU A 96 -7.22 -12.18 13.96
C LEU A 96 -6.45 -10.96 14.50
N MET A 97 -6.93 -9.75 14.23
CA MET A 97 -6.39 -8.50 14.77
C MET A 97 -6.57 -8.37 16.29
N GLU A 98 -7.67 -8.87 16.85
CA GLU A 98 -7.93 -8.85 18.29
C GLU A 98 -7.11 -9.90 19.04
N GLN A 99 -6.95 -11.09 18.47
CA GLN A 99 -6.33 -12.23 19.16
C GLN A 99 -4.80 -12.20 19.14
N ASN A 100 -4.16 -11.37 18.30
CA ASN A 100 -2.70 -11.30 18.10
C ASN A 100 -2.01 -12.66 17.81
N ASN A 101 -2.78 -13.71 17.51
CA ASN A 101 -2.31 -15.10 17.64
C ASN A 101 -2.01 -15.79 16.30
N SER A 102 -2.17 -15.13 15.15
CA SER A 102 -1.79 -15.74 13.87
C SER A 102 -1.37 -14.73 12.81
N GLU A 103 -0.13 -14.24 12.96
CA GLU A 103 0.53 -13.39 11.97
C GLU A 103 0.53 -14.05 10.57
N VAL A 104 0.68 -15.38 10.52
CA VAL A 104 0.68 -16.16 9.27
C VAL A 104 -0.68 -16.14 8.57
N LEU A 105 -1.79 -16.32 9.29
CA LEU A 105 -3.13 -16.24 8.69
C LEU A 105 -3.40 -14.83 8.17
N MET A 106 -3.08 -13.81 8.97
CA MET A 106 -3.22 -12.41 8.57
C MET A 106 -2.42 -12.11 7.29
N LYS A 107 -1.17 -12.58 7.24
CA LYS A 107 -0.32 -12.47 6.06
C LYS A 107 -0.97 -13.04 4.81
N VAL A 108 -1.51 -14.26 4.90
CA VAL A 108 -2.16 -14.91 3.74
C VAL A 108 -3.43 -14.19 3.33
N ILE A 109 -4.21 -13.65 4.28
CA ILE A 109 -5.39 -12.83 3.95
C ILE A 109 -4.98 -11.56 3.22
N LEU A 110 -3.98 -10.83 3.70
CA LEU A 110 -3.48 -9.63 3.02
C LEU A 110 -2.97 -9.94 1.61
N GLN A 111 -2.22 -11.04 1.44
CA GLN A 111 -1.77 -11.49 0.10
C GLN A 111 -2.93 -11.87 -0.81
N LEU A 112 -3.98 -12.51 -0.28
CA LEU A 112 -5.20 -12.79 -1.02
C LEU A 112 -5.88 -11.48 -1.47
N LEU A 113 -6.00 -10.49 -0.58
CA LEU A 113 -6.56 -9.18 -0.94
C LEU A 113 -5.74 -8.48 -2.03
N VAL A 114 -4.41 -8.54 -1.96
CA VAL A 114 -3.54 -8.02 -3.04
C VAL A 114 -3.84 -8.69 -4.38
N ASN A 115 -3.89 -10.03 -4.40
CA ASN A 115 -4.19 -10.80 -5.61
C ASN A 115 -5.60 -10.51 -6.17
N ILE A 116 -6.57 -10.22 -5.30
CA ILE A 116 -7.92 -9.82 -5.70
C ILE A 116 -7.91 -8.51 -6.50
N ILE A 117 -7.00 -7.57 -6.20
CA ILE A 117 -7.07 -6.20 -6.72
C ILE A 117 -6.01 -5.82 -7.76
N VAL A 118 -4.88 -6.55 -7.85
CA VAL A 118 -3.66 -6.15 -8.58
C VAL A 118 -3.90 -5.67 -10.03
N SER A 119 -4.91 -6.22 -10.71
CA SER A 119 -5.27 -5.86 -12.09
C SER A 119 -6.76 -5.60 -12.29
N ASN A 120 -7.49 -5.28 -11.22
CA ASN A 120 -8.95 -5.13 -11.26
C ASN A 120 -9.41 -3.94 -10.43
N LYS A 121 -9.73 -2.84 -11.13
CA LYS A 121 -10.20 -1.59 -10.52
C LYS A 121 -11.52 -1.72 -9.77
N GLU A 122 -12.46 -2.53 -10.26
CA GLU A 122 -13.75 -2.73 -9.60
C GLU A 122 -13.56 -3.51 -8.29
N SER A 123 -12.81 -4.62 -8.34
CA SER A 123 -12.43 -5.38 -7.15
C SER A 123 -11.67 -4.51 -6.14
N SER A 124 -10.76 -3.65 -6.62
CA SER A 124 -10.03 -2.70 -5.79
C SER A 124 -10.96 -1.75 -5.05
N SER A 125 -12.00 -1.23 -5.71
CA SER A 125 -12.99 -0.35 -5.07
C SER A 125 -13.84 -1.07 -4.01
N LYS A 126 -14.24 -2.33 -4.25
CA LYS A 126 -14.96 -3.14 -3.26
C LYS A 126 -14.06 -3.47 -2.06
N VAL A 127 -12.82 -3.93 -2.30
CA VAL A 127 -11.87 -4.22 -1.22
C VAL A 127 -11.55 -2.98 -0.39
N TYR A 128 -11.35 -1.82 -1.03
CA TYR A 128 -11.19 -0.55 -0.33
C TYR A 128 -12.38 -0.28 0.62
N THR A 129 -13.60 -0.36 0.09
CA THR A 129 -14.82 -0.08 0.87
C THR A 129 -14.97 -1.00 2.08
N TYR A 130 -14.60 -2.28 1.94
CA TYR A 130 -14.76 -3.26 3.02
C TYR A 130 -13.60 -3.25 4.02
N PHE A 131 -12.36 -3.05 3.58
CA PHE A 131 -11.17 -3.36 4.38
C PHE A 131 -10.25 -2.17 4.67
N TYR A 132 -10.46 -0.98 4.08
CA TYR A 132 -9.50 0.12 4.19
C TYR A 132 -9.14 0.48 5.65
N ASP A 133 -10.13 0.65 6.52
CA ASP A 133 -9.90 0.97 7.94
C ASP A 133 -9.09 -0.11 8.65
N ASN A 134 -9.36 -1.38 8.34
CA ASN A 134 -8.63 -2.53 8.90
C ASN A 134 -7.18 -2.58 8.42
N VAL A 135 -6.95 -2.26 7.14
CA VAL A 135 -5.61 -2.20 6.55
C VAL A 135 -4.81 -1.05 7.15
N LEU A 136 -5.43 0.12 7.36
CA LEU A 136 -4.80 1.23 8.08
C LEU A 136 -4.48 0.85 9.52
N GLU A 137 -5.38 0.13 10.21
CA GLU A 137 -5.11 -0.36 11.56
C GLU A 137 -3.89 -1.30 11.58
N CYS A 138 -3.78 -2.23 10.61
CA CYS A 138 -2.60 -3.07 10.46
C CYS A 138 -1.33 -2.23 10.22
N PHE A 139 -1.42 -1.20 9.38
CA PHE A 139 -0.32 -0.30 9.08
C PHE A 139 0.21 0.38 10.34
N TYR A 140 -0.67 1.02 11.11
CA TYR A 140 -0.28 1.72 12.34
C TYR A 140 0.19 0.77 13.46
N ARG A 141 -0.33 -0.46 13.49
CA ARG A 141 0.18 -1.51 14.41
C ARG A 141 1.45 -2.21 13.91
N LYS A 142 1.97 -1.84 12.72
CA LYS A 142 3.15 -2.45 12.10
C LYS A 142 3.02 -3.95 11.85
N TYR A 143 1.81 -4.46 11.63
CA TYR A 143 1.56 -5.87 11.30
C TYR A 143 1.75 -6.15 9.80
N ASN A 144 2.51 -7.21 9.46
CA ASN A 144 2.71 -7.66 8.08
C ASN A 144 3.00 -6.50 7.11
N LYS A 145 3.95 -5.62 7.50
CA LYS A 145 4.21 -4.33 6.85
C LYS A 145 4.31 -4.42 5.33
N TYR A 146 5.04 -5.42 4.82
CA TYR A 146 5.25 -5.62 3.39
C TYR A 146 3.91 -5.83 2.66
N GLU A 147 3.09 -6.76 3.13
CA GLU A 147 1.77 -7.02 2.54
C GLU A 147 0.80 -5.84 2.68
N VAL A 148 0.84 -5.11 3.80
CA VAL A 148 0.01 -3.92 4.02
C VAL A 148 0.38 -2.80 3.05
N LEU A 149 1.67 -2.49 2.92
CA LEU A 149 2.16 -1.49 1.97
C LEU A 149 1.87 -1.90 0.53
N ALA A 150 2.04 -3.18 0.18
CA ALA A 150 1.67 -3.71 -1.13
C ALA A 150 0.18 -3.51 -1.43
N LEU A 151 -0.69 -3.75 -0.44
CA LEU A 151 -2.12 -3.58 -0.58
C LEU A 151 -2.51 -2.10 -0.73
N LEU A 152 -1.95 -1.21 0.10
CA LEU A 152 -2.16 0.24 -0.01
C LEU A 152 -1.67 0.80 -1.35
N TYR A 153 -0.51 0.33 -1.83
CA TYR A 153 0.03 0.68 -3.14
C TYR A 153 -0.94 0.29 -4.26
N ASN A 154 -1.39 -0.97 -4.29
CA ASN A 154 -2.29 -1.45 -5.33
C ASN A 154 -3.67 -0.78 -5.27
N ILE A 155 -4.18 -0.48 -4.07
CA ILE A 155 -5.39 0.33 -3.91
C ILE A 155 -5.17 1.70 -4.55
N HIS A 156 -4.11 2.43 -4.17
CA HIS A 156 -3.85 3.77 -4.70
C HIS A 156 -3.67 3.76 -6.22
N LEU A 157 -2.92 2.79 -6.75
CA LEU A 157 -2.63 2.64 -8.17
C LEU A 157 -3.92 2.48 -9.01
N GLN A 158 -4.88 1.68 -8.54
CA GLN A 158 -6.11 1.38 -9.30
C GLN A 158 -7.19 2.46 -9.14
N ASN A 159 -7.26 3.08 -7.96
CA ASN A 159 -8.37 3.93 -7.57
C ASN A 159 -8.04 5.43 -7.63
N SER A 160 -6.77 5.81 -7.52
CA SER A 160 -6.31 7.21 -7.48
C SER A 160 -6.93 8.08 -6.37
N TYR A 161 -7.59 7.48 -5.37
CA TYR A 161 -8.34 8.21 -4.34
C TYR A 161 -7.95 7.89 -2.89
N LEU A 162 -6.79 7.27 -2.66
CA LEU A 162 -6.36 7.00 -1.28
C LEU A 162 -6.32 8.33 -0.50
N PRO A 163 -7.11 8.48 0.58
CA PRO A 163 -7.20 9.75 1.29
C PRO A 163 -5.88 9.98 2.02
N LEU A 164 -5.01 10.78 1.41
CA LEU A 164 -3.74 11.15 1.99
C LEU A 164 -4.01 12.04 3.20
N ASN A 165 -3.52 11.62 4.35
CA ASN A 165 -3.50 12.43 5.55
C ASN A 165 -2.07 12.43 6.11
N ILE A 166 -1.77 13.40 6.98
CA ILE A 166 -0.40 13.56 7.49
C ILE A 166 0.14 12.30 8.16
N SER A 167 -0.68 11.62 8.98
CA SER A 167 -0.26 10.43 9.72
C SER A 167 0.09 9.26 8.79
N LEU A 168 -0.70 9.04 7.73
CA LEU A 168 -0.41 8.04 6.73
C LEU A 168 0.87 8.39 5.95
N CYS A 169 0.99 9.64 5.49
CA CYS A 169 2.16 10.09 4.74
C CYS A 169 3.43 9.99 5.56
N GLU A 170 3.41 10.43 6.82
CA GLU A 170 4.54 10.30 7.75
C GLU A 170 4.89 8.84 7.98
N GLY A 171 3.91 7.96 8.23
CA GLY A 171 4.18 6.55 8.42
C GLY A 171 4.83 5.91 7.20
N VAL A 172 4.40 6.25 5.98
CA VAL A 172 5.00 5.71 4.75
C VAL A 172 6.44 6.21 4.57
N LEU A 173 6.69 7.48 4.87
CA LEU A 173 8.03 8.07 4.84
C LEU A 173 8.94 7.41 5.89
N ASP A 174 8.45 7.20 7.11
CA ASP A 174 9.19 6.51 8.17
C ASP A 174 9.56 5.07 7.76
N GLU A 175 8.62 4.34 7.15
CA GLU A 175 8.91 2.99 6.64
C GLU A 175 9.91 2.99 5.48
N ALA A 176 9.94 4.03 4.63
CA ALA A 176 10.97 4.15 3.59
C ALA A 176 12.36 4.50 4.16
N ILE A 177 12.43 5.16 5.32
CA ILE A 177 13.69 5.42 6.02
C ILE A 177 14.18 4.15 6.74
N ASP A 178 13.28 3.48 7.45
CA ASP A 178 13.62 2.39 8.38
C ASP A 178 13.71 1.02 7.70
N SER A 179 13.04 0.83 6.57
CA SER A 179 12.85 -0.48 5.96
C SER A 179 13.23 -0.49 4.48
N SER A 180 13.80 -1.60 4.02
CA SER A 180 14.04 -1.88 2.60
C SER A 180 12.76 -2.32 1.88
N CYS A 181 11.59 -1.78 2.25
CA CYS A 181 10.33 -2.13 1.61
C CYS A 181 10.09 -1.28 0.36
N GLU A 182 10.32 -1.89 -0.80
CA GLU A 182 10.09 -1.29 -2.13
C GLU A 182 8.70 -0.65 -2.29
N PHE A 183 7.67 -1.19 -1.62
CA PHE A 183 6.32 -0.63 -1.69
C PHE A 183 6.17 0.73 -1.00
N ALA A 184 7.01 1.04 0.00
CA ALA A 184 7.05 2.37 0.60
C ALA A 184 7.57 3.40 -0.42
N GLU A 185 8.66 3.06 -1.12
CA GLU A 185 9.23 3.88 -2.19
C GLU A 185 8.22 4.08 -3.34
N PHE A 186 7.57 3.00 -3.80
CA PHE A 186 6.55 3.07 -4.84
C PHE A 186 5.32 3.90 -4.43
N LEU A 187 4.94 3.89 -3.15
CA LEU A 187 3.90 4.75 -2.62
C LEU A 187 4.32 6.22 -2.60
N ILE A 188 5.55 6.52 -2.19
CA ILE A 188 6.11 7.88 -2.24
C ILE A 188 6.07 8.42 -3.67
N GLU A 189 6.47 7.62 -4.66
CA GLU A 189 6.39 8.01 -6.07
C GLU A 189 4.95 8.29 -6.55
N LEU A 190 3.94 7.61 -5.99
CA LEU A 190 2.54 7.94 -6.26
C LEU A 190 2.12 9.23 -5.55
N PHE A 191 2.58 9.44 -4.32
CA PHE A 191 2.26 10.63 -3.53
C PHE A 191 2.85 11.90 -4.14
N LEU A 192 4.04 11.83 -4.75
CA LEU A 192 4.66 12.97 -5.45
C LEU A 192 3.80 13.56 -6.57
N SER A 193 2.88 12.80 -7.14
CA SER A 193 1.92 13.29 -8.15
C SER A 193 0.64 13.90 -7.55
N SER A 194 0.47 13.82 -6.23
CA SER A 194 -0.74 14.28 -5.55
C SER A 194 -0.61 15.71 -5.05
N VAL A 195 -1.53 16.58 -5.49
CA VAL A 195 -1.67 17.94 -4.96
C VAL A 195 -1.81 17.92 -3.43
N HIS A 196 -2.59 16.98 -2.88
CA HIS A 196 -2.81 16.92 -1.44
C HIS A 196 -1.53 16.62 -0.66
N PHE A 197 -0.65 15.76 -1.19
CA PHE A 197 0.61 15.45 -0.55
C PHE A 197 1.50 16.70 -0.41
N TRP A 198 1.62 17.49 -1.48
CA TRP A 198 2.38 18.74 -1.46
C TRP A 198 1.80 19.79 -0.50
N SER A 199 0.48 19.83 -0.31
CA SER A 199 -0.14 20.68 0.70
C SER A 199 0.28 20.35 2.16
N LEU A 200 0.83 19.15 2.38
CA LEU A 200 1.35 18.71 3.67
C LEU A 200 2.85 18.92 3.82
N TYR A 201 3.58 19.25 2.75
CA TYR A 201 5.05 19.30 2.72
C TYR A 201 5.66 20.14 3.86
N LYS A 202 5.14 21.35 4.08
CA LYS A 202 5.65 22.26 5.13
C LYS A 202 5.48 21.71 6.55
N LYS A 203 4.60 20.72 6.76
CA LYS A 203 4.34 20.11 8.07
C LYS A 203 5.30 18.98 8.42
N PHE A 204 6.00 18.41 7.44
CA PHE A 204 6.95 17.33 7.68
C PHE A 204 8.24 17.86 8.33
N ASP A 205 8.91 16.99 9.08
CA ASP A 205 10.26 17.26 9.57
C ASP A 205 11.29 17.30 8.42
N ILE A 206 12.47 17.85 8.71
CA ILE A 206 13.53 18.06 7.72
C ILE A 206 14.03 16.76 7.07
N ASN A 207 14.07 15.64 7.80
CA ASN A 207 14.53 14.37 7.25
C ASN A 207 13.53 13.83 6.24
N LYS A 208 12.25 13.90 6.57
CA LYS A 208 11.15 13.52 5.67
C LYS A 208 11.13 14.40 4.42
N LYS A 209 11.32 15.72 4.57
CA LYS A 209 11.44 16.65 3.44
C LYS A 209 12.59 16.28 2.51
N ILE A 210 13.78 16.01 3.07
CA ILE A 210 14.95 15.55 2.31
C ILE A 210 14.63 14.27 1.53
N LEU A 211 14.01 13.27 2.18
CA LEU A 211 13.62 12.03 1.51
C LEU A 211 12.66 12.28 0.34
N ILE A 212 11.65 13.13 0.53
CA ILE A 212 10.70 13.52 -0.52
C ILE A 212 11.45 14.14 -1.71
N LEU A 213 12.38 15.06 -1.45
CA LEU A 213 13.17 15.72 -2.50
C LEU A 213 14.08 14.72 -3.22
N GLN A 214 14.74 13.81 -2.51
CA GLN A 214 15.56 12.75 -3.11
C GLN A 214 14.72 11.82 -4.00
N ALA A 215 13.54 11.42 -3.54
CA ALA A 215 12.60 10.62 -4.33
C ALA A 215 12.14 11.38 -5.59
N LEU A 216 11.84 12.67 -5.47
CA LEU A 216 11.48 13.53 -6.60
C LEU A 216 12.62 13.67 -7.61
N GLN A 217 13.84 13.90 -7.12
CA GLN A 217 15.04 13.98 -7.96
C GLN A 217 15.27 12.68 -8.73
N ASN A 218 15.16 11.53 -8.05
CA ASN A 218 15.27 10.22 -8.68
C ASN A 218 14.20 10.02 -9.76
N MET A 219 12.95 10.40 -9.49
CA MET A 219 11.84 10.34 -10.46
C MET A 219 12.12 11.19 -11.70
N LEU A 220 12.70 12.38 -11.54
CA LEU A 220 13.09 13.28 -12.63
C LEU A 220 14.23 12.71 -13.49
N ILE A 221 15.29 12.19 -12.84
CA ILE A 221 16.46 11.62 -13.53
C ILE A 221 16.07 10.38 -14.36
N THR A 222 15.27 9.50 -13.77
CA THR A 222 14.79 8.26 -14.41
C THR A 222 13.71 8.49 -15.46
N ARG A 223 13.21 9.73 -15.58
CA ARG A 223 12.13 10.13 -16.51
C ARG A 223 10.86 9.31 -16.32
N HIS A 224 10.53 8.95 -15.08
CA HIS A 224 9.24 8.36 -14.79
C HIS A 224 8.13 9.34 -15.21
N THR A 225 7.14 8.85 -15.94
CA THR A 225 6.15 9.62 -16.72
C THR A 225 5.08 10.31 -15.88
N LYS A 226 5.25 10.37 -14.57
CA LYS A 226 4.24 10.95 -13.69
C LYS A 226 4.40 12.47 -13.64
N ASP A 227 3.28 13.14 -13.85
CA ASP A 227 3.22 14.60 -13.80
C ASP A 227 3.41 15.11 -12.38
N ILE A 228 4.18 16.19 -12.26
CA ILE A 228 4.37 16.93 -11.02
C ILE A 228 3.29 18.02 -10.98
N PRO A 229 2.50 18.10 -9.90
CA PRO A 229 1.44 19.11 -9.81
C PRO A 229 2.02 20.51 -9.65
N GLU A 230 1.28 21.53 -10.13
CA GLU A 230 1.69 22.94 -10.00
C GLU A 230 1.95 23.36 -8.55
N LEU A 231 1.16 22.83 -7.59
CA LEU A 231 1.37 23.10 -6.17
C LEU A 231 2.74 22.63 -5.67
N ALA A 232 3.30 21.56 -6.25
CA ALA A 232 4.67 21.15 -5.94
C ALA A 232 5.68 22.24 -6.34
N LEU A 233 5.53 22.79 -7.55
CA LEU A 233 6.38 23.86 -8.06
C LEU A 233 6.32 25.10 -7.18
N GLN A 234 5.11 25.50 -6.77
CA GLN A 234 4.89 26.61 -5.82
C GLN A 234 5.57 26.32 -4.49
N THR A 235 5.35 25.13 -3.93
CA THR A 235 5.94 24.73 -2.65
C THR A 235 7.47 24.78 -2.69
N LEU A 236 8.10 24.25 -3.75
CA LEU A 236 9.55 24.28 -3.92
C LEU A 236 10.08 25.71 -4.10
N SER A 237 9.36 26.54 -4.87
CA SER A 237 9.73 27.94 -5.08
C SER A 237 9.62 28.76 -3.79
N GLU A 238 8.59 28.52 -2.97
CA GLU A 238 8.44 29.11 -1.65
C GLU A 238 9.57 28.70 -0.70
N VAL A 239 9.89 27.41 -0.63
CA VAL A 239 10.99 26.89 0.21
C VAL A 239 12.31 27.56 -0.16
N PHE A 240 12.59 27.67 -1.47
CA PHE A 240 13.79 28.37 -1.94
C PHE A 240 13.78 29.86 -1.55
N SER A 241 12.67 30.54 -1.80
CA SER A 241 12.48 31.97 -1.52
C SER A 241 12.58 32.32 -0.03
N GLU A 242 12.02 31.50 0.85
CA GLU A 242 12.09 31.64 2.31
C GLU A 242 13.51 31.37 2.85
N SER A 243 14.34 30.63 2.10
CA SER A 243 15.67 30.17 2.53
C SER A 243 16.84 30.99 1.98
N THR A 244 16.58 32.08 1.26
CA THR A 244 17.61 32.92 0.63
C THR A 244 18.64 33.44 1.64
N SER A 245 18.21 33.77 2.86
CA SER A 245 19.12 34.22 3.92
C SER A 245 20.15 33.15 4.32
N ILE A 246 19.81 31.86 4.23
CA ILE A 246 20.70 30.75 4.59
C ILE A 246 21.78 30.56 3.51
N ILE A 247 21.44 30.80 2.24
CA ILE A 247 22.38 30.69 1.10
C ILE A 247 23.50 31.73 1.21
N PHE A 248 23.17 32.96 1.64
CA PHE A 248 24.13 34.05 1.76
C PHE A 248 24.86 34.10 3.12
N GLN A 249 24.50 33.24 4.07
CA GLN A 249 25.20 33.13 5.34
C GLN A 249 26.53 32.39 5.16
N THR A 250 27.63 33.15 5.12
CA THR A 250 28.99 32.65 5.26
C THR A 250 29.24 32.21 6.72
N MET A 251 28.80 30.98 7.04
CA MET A 251 29.18 30.14 8.18
C MET A 251 29.68 30.85 9.45
N SER A 252 28.76 31.14 10.37
CA SER A 252 29.08 31.24 11.81
C SER A 252 28.10 30.47 12.72
N CYS A 253 27.10 29.78 12.16
CA CYS A 253 26.13 28.99 12.94
C CYS A 253 26.17 27.52 12.54
N SER A 254 26.48 26.68 13.54
CA SER A 254 26.27 25.23 13.66
C SER A 254 26.38 24.39 12.37
N THR A 255 27.49 23.64 12.26
CA THR A 255 27.80 22.62 11.24
C THR A 255 26.79 21.48 11.10
N ASP A 256 25.74 21.43 11.93
CA ASP A 256 24.86 20.27 12.07
C ASP A 256 23.42 20.50 11.57
N SER A 257 23.13 21.64 10.93
CA SER A 257 21.80 21.89 10.34
C SER A 257 21.66 21.18 8.98
N LEU A 258 20.52 20.51 8.78
CA LEU A 258 20.18 19.83 7.53
C LEU A 258 19.51 20.77 6.50
N GLU A 259 19.19 22.01 6.90
CA GLU A 259 18.54 23.01 6.06
C GLU A 259 19.36 23.38 4.81
N PRO A 260 20.70 23.59 4.87
CA PRO A 260 21.49 23.81 3.65
C PRO A 260 21.40 22.65 2.65
N TYR A 261 21.27 21.42 3.14
CA TYR A 261 21.13 20.25 2.29
C TYR A 261 19.75 20.20 1.61
N GLU A 262 18.67 20.48 2.34
CA GLU A 262 17.32 20.64 1.75
C GLU A 262 17.34 21.68 0.64
N ILE A 263 17.89 22.87 0.89
CA ILE A 263 17.94 23.98 -0.08
C ILE A 263 18.71 23.57 -1.34
N SER A 264 19.83 22.86 -1.17
CA SER A 264 20.62 22.37 -2.31
C SER A 264 19.82 21.41 -3.20
N LEU A 265 19.08 20.47 -2.61
CA LEU A 265 18.20 19.56 -3.35
C LEU A 265 17.07 20.31 -4.06
N VAL A 266 16.43 21.28 -3.40
CA VAL A 266 15.39 22.11 -4.02
C VAL A 266 15.94 22.86 -5.24
N LEU A 267 17.13 23.44 -5.13
CA LEU A 267 17.81 24.13 -6.23
C LEU A 267 18.10 23.20 -7.42
N GLU A 268 18.62 22.01 -7.16
CA GLU A 268 18.89 21.01 -8.20
C GLU A 268 17.60 20.56 -8.90
N ILE A 269 16.53 20.32 -8.13
CA ILE A 269 15.22 19.94 -8.67
C ILE A 269 14.63 21.06 -9.51
N LEU A 270 14.60 22.31 -9.03
CA LEU A 270 14.12 23.46 -9.80
C LEU A 270 14.94 23.65 -11.08
N GLY A 271 16.26 23.50 -11.00
CA GLY A 271 17.14 23.54 -12.17
C GLY A 271 16.80 22.45 -13.20
N CYS A 272 16.52 21.23 -12.74
CA CYS A 272 16.07 20.13 -13.60
C CYS A 272 14.71 20.43 -14.25
N LEU A 273 13.75 20.93 -13.47
CA LEU A 273 12.40 21.27 -13.92
C LEU A 273 12.38 22.41 -14.95
N CYS A 274 13.28 23.38 -14.84
CA CYS A 274 13.49 24.41 -15.86
C CYS A 274 13.90 23.83 -17.23
N GLY A 275 14.51 22.64 -17.26
CA GLY A 275 14.80 21.92 -18.50
C GLY A 275 13.57 21.33 -19.21
N HIS A 276 12.42 21.28 -18.56
CA HIS A 276 11.17 20.74 -19.11
C HIS A 276 10.20 21.88 -19.51
N GLU A 277 9.88 22.01 -20.80
CA GLU A 277 9.03 23.09 -21.32
C GLU A 277 7.69 23.26 -20.60
N LYS A 278 7.09 22.15 -20.15
CA LYS A 278 5.83 22.14 -19.40
C LYS A 278 5.92 22.96 -18.10
N TYR A 279 7.01 22.79 -17.35
CA TYR A 279 7.20 23.42 -16.05
C TYR A 279 7.92 24.76 -16.16
N LEU A 280 8.73 24.96 -17.21
CA LEU A 280 9.44 26.19 -17.47
C LEU A 280 8.51 27.41 -17.53
N ARG A 281 7.38 27.31 -18.23
CA ARG A 281 6.42 28.43 -18.33
C ARG A 281 5.83 28.82 -16.98
N PHE A 282 5.62 27.84 -16.11
CA PHE A 282 5.11 28.07 -14.76
C PHE A 282 6.17 28.80 -13.93
N LEU A 283 7.39 28.27 -13.89
CA LEU A 283 8.51 28.83 -13.13
C LEU A 283 8.92 30.23 -13.62
N GLN A 284 8.83 30.52 -14.93
CA GLN A 284 9.09 31.86 -15.48
C GLN A 284 8.05 32.90 -15.08
N ASN A 285 6.82 32.48 -14.80
CA ASN A 285 5.76 33.37 -14.33
C ASN A 285 5.86 33.65 -12.83
N ASP A 286 6.62 32.83 -12.09
CA ASP A 286 6.87 33.04 -10.68
C ASP A 286 7.87 34.18 -10.48
N LYS A 287 7.34 35.38 -10.25
CA LYS A 287 8.14 36.59 -10.06
C LYS A 287 8.96 36.55 -8.78
N GLU A 288 8.53 35.81 -7.76
CA GLU A 288 9.26 35.74 -6.50
C GLU A 288 10.59 35.00 -6.65
N LEU A 289 10.63 34.01 -7.54
CA LEU A 289 11.84 33.22 -7.81
C LEU A 289 12.89 34.02 -8.61
N ILE A 290 12.46 34.94 -9.49
CA ILE A 290 13.34 35.71 -10.39
C ILE A 290 13.75 37.05 -9.77
N ILE A 291 12.90 37.65 -8.94
CA ILE A 291 13.11 38.99 -8.38
C ILE A 291 12.86 38.95 -6.87
N ARG A 292 13.90 38.60 -6.11
CA ARG A 292 14.08 39.08 -4.74
C ARG A 292 15.41 39.80 -4.66
N VAL A 293 15.40 41.05 -5.12
CA VAL A 293 16.40 42.05 -4.73
C VAL A 293 15.74 42.83 -3.60
N GLU A 294 16.04 42.46 -2.37
CA GLU A 294 15.97 43.43 -1.25
C GLU A 294 17.32 44.14 -1.13
#